data_AF-A0A438BV10-F1
#
_entry.id   AF-A0A438BV10-F1
#
_cell.length_a   1.000
_cell.length_b   1.000
_cell.length_c   1.000
_cell.angle_alpha   90.00
_cell.angle_beta   90.00
_cell.angle_gamma   90.00
#
_symmetry.space_group_name_H-M   'P 1'
#
loop_
_entity.id
_entity.type
_entity.pdbx_description
1 polymer ?
#
loop_
_entity_poly.entity_id
_entity_poly.type
_entity_poly.pdbx_seq_one_letter_code
_entity_poly.pdbx_strand_id
1 'polypeptide(L)'
;MMQSMYERMRDRVENVVKRGSISNDYIPDQREIEAFSRWTDEFTPQNHPPVIQVLLERGKDKDITGHDMPNLVYISREKRMDSPHHFKAGALNVLLRVSATMTNAPVILTLDGDMYSNDPQTPLRVLCYLLDPSMDPKLGYVQFPQIFHGINKSDIYDDELRHVYQVQLSGMDGLAGPQHVGSGGFFRRKIFFGGSSETPEMNQDQLTRKSIRSKEVLAIAHHVAGCNFENQTKWGTKMGFRYGSLVEDLHTSYQLQCEGWKSINCKPKRPAFLGNSPLNLHDSLNQTMRWSVGLLEVVFCKHNPIIYGVRFINLLSGLGFAYYAFWPFWSVPLTIYAFLPQLALLNSTSIFPKVSDPWFFVNVFLFLGAYGQDYLEFILSGGQH
;
A
#
# COMPACT_ATOMS: atom_id res chain seq x y z
N MET A 1 -1.64 36.11 5.95
CA MET A 1 -2.25 35.57 7.19
C MET A 1 -2.07 34.05 7.31
N MET A 2 -2.56 33.25 6.35
CA MET A 2 -2.43 31.77 6.40
C MET A 2 -0.99 31.26 6.44
N GLN A 3 -0.08 31.82 5.62
CA GLN A 3 1.33 31.44 5.64
C GLN A 3 1.97 31.63 7.03
N SER A 4 1.73 32.77 7.68
CA SER A 4 2.23 33.04 9.04
C SER A 4 1.64 32.07 10.08
N MET A 5 0.38 31.66 9.92
CA MET A 5 -0.22 30.63 10.79
C MET A 5 0.44 29.27 10.60
N TYR A 6 0.70 28.90 9.34
CA TYR A 6 1.42 27.68 8.99
C TYR A 6 2.84 27.67 9.54
N GLU A 7 3.60 28.77 9.39
CA GLU A 7 4.96 28.90 9.91
C GLU A 7 4.97 28.74 11.43
N ARG A 8 4.06 29.40 12.16
CA ARG A 8 3.91 29.20 13.62
C ARG A 8 3.61 27.75 14.00
N MET A 9 2.72 27.09 13.27
CA MET A 9 2.39 25.68 13.51
C MET A 9 3.61 24.78 13.27
N ARG A 10 4.33 24.99 12.16
CA ARG A 10 5.55 24.25 11.81
C ARG A 10 6.59 24.40 12.91
N ASP A 11 6.89 25.64 13.31
CA ASP A 11 7.90 25.91 14.33
C ASP A 11 7.54 25.26 15.67
N ARG A 12 6.24 25.25 16.04
CA ARG A 12 5.75 24.54 17.23
C ARG A 12 5.98 23.03 17.12
N VAL A 13 5.64 22.41 15.99
CA VAL A 13 5.85 20.97 15.77
C VAL A 13 7.34 20.63 15.79
N GLU A 14 8.18 21.40 15.10
CA GLU A 14 9.63 21.21 15.10
C GLU A 14 10.23 21.33 16.51
N ASN A 15 9.76 22.27 17.31
CA ASN A 15 10.21 22.42 18.70
C ASN A 15 9.82 21.21 19.56
N VAL A 16 8.61 20.66 19.40
CA VAL A 16 8.19 19.43 20.09
C VAL A 16 9.05 18.24 19.66
N VAL A 17 9.31 18.09 18.36
CA VAL A 17 10.16 17.00 17.83
C VAL A 17 11.59 17.12 18.36
N LYS A 18 12.18 18.33 18.34
CA LYS A 18 13.54 18.58 18.86
C LYS A 18 13.63 18.33 20.37
N ARG A 19 12.60 18.70 21.14
CA ARG A 19 12.55 18.52 22.59
C ARG A 19 12.25 17.07 22.99
N GLY A 20 11.58 16.30 22.14
CA GLY A 20 11.09 14.96 22.45
C GLY A 20 9.96 14.92 23.49
N SER A 21 9.37 16.07 23.84
CA SER A 21 8.26 16.18 24.78
C SER A 21 7.39 17.41 24.47
N ILE A 22 6.15 17.37 24.94
CA ILE A 22 5.16 18.45 24.73
C ILE A 22 5.14 19.34 25.98
N SER A 23 5.32 20.66 25.80
CA SER A 23 5.13 21.63 26.90
C SER A 23 3.65 21.79 27.20
N ASN A 24 3.30 21.96 28.48
CA ASN A 24 1.92 22.28 28.87
C ASN A 24 1.42 23.58 28.21
N ASP A 25 2.31 24.51 27.89
CA ASP A 25 2.00 25.76 27.19
C ASP A 25 1.47 25.55 25.75
N TYR A 26 1.69 24.37 25.17
CA TYR A 26 1.22 24.01 23.83
C TYR A 26 -0.10 23.25 23.82
N ILE A 27 -0.65 22.89 24.98
CA ILE A 27 -1.87 22.09 25.12
C ILE A 27 -2.98 22.97 25.73
N PRO A 28 -3.78 23.67 24.90
CA PRO A 28 -4.79 24.59 25.40
C PRO A 28 -6.05 23.91 25.93
N ASP A 29 -6.32 22.65 25.57
CA ASP A 29 -7.56 21.94 25.89
C ASP A 29 -7.34 20.78 26.89
N GLN A 30 -8.19 20.71 27.91
CA GLN A 30 -8.22 19.63 28.89
C GLN A 30 -8.39 18.25 28.22
N ARG A 31 -9.08 18.17 27.08
CA ARG A 31 -9.22 16.92 26.32
C ARG A 31 -7.90 16.48 25.70
N GLU A 32 -7.11 17.41 25.20
CA GLU A 32 -5.77 17.12 24.67
C GLU A 32 -4.83 16.69 25.80
N ILE A 33 -4.93 17.31 26.99
CA ILE A 33 -4.20 16.86 28.18
C ILE A 33 -4.55 15.41 28.53
N GLU A 34 -5.85 15.07 28.57
CA GLU A 34 -6.30 13.69 28.84
C GLU A 34 -5.87 12.71 27.75
N ALA A 35 -5.80 13.15 26.49
CA ALA A 35 -5.30 12.36 25.39
C ALA A 35 -3.81 12.03 25.57
N PHE A 36 -2.98 13.01 25.92
CA PHE A 36 -1.55 12.77 26.14
C PHE A 36 -1.26 12.01 27.43
N SER A 37 -2.06 12.20 28.50
CA SER A 37 -1.87 11.49 29.78
C SER A 37 -2.09 9.97 29.69
N ARG A 38 -2.69 9.47 28.61
CA ARG A 38 -2.84 8.03 28.34
C ARG A 38 -1.51 7.35 27.98
N TRP A 39 -0.51 8.12 27.59
CA TRP A 39 0.83 7.63 27.32
C TRP A 39 1.63 7.70 28.61
N THR A 40 1.82 6.55 29.26
CA THR A 40 2.58 6.45 30.51
C THR A 40 4.02 6.02 30.22
N ASP A 41 4.93 6.30 31.16
CA ASP A 41 6.35 5.91 31.07
C ASP A 41 6.55 4.38 31.02
N GLU A 42 5.52 3.60 31.36
CA GLU A 42 5.53 2.14 31.30
C GLU A 42 5.36 1.60 29.87
N PHE A 43 4.91 2.42 28.92
CA PHE A 43 4.67 1.99 27.54
C PHE A 43 5.99 1.81 26.82
N THR A 44 6.19 0.64 26.23
CA THR A 44 7.31 0.40 25.32
C THR A 44 6.81 0.19 23.90
N PRO A 45 7.64 0.35 22.86
CA PRO A 45 7.23 0.10 21.48
C PRO A 45 6.72 -1.34 21.21
N GLN A 46 7.01 -2.28 22.11
CA GLN A 46 6.63 -3.69 22.03
C GLN A 46 5.54 -4.09 23.05
N ASN A 47 5.25 -3.26 24.06
CA ASN A 47 4.28 -3.59 25.11
C ASN A 47 3.51 -2.35 25.56
N HIS A 48 2.26 -2.25 25.11
CA HIS A 48 1.33 -1.21 25.53
C HIS A 48 -0.12 -1.60 25.18
N PRO A 49 -1.13 -1.15 25.96
CA PRO A 49 -2.54 -1.31 25.62
C PRO A 49 -2.92 -0.51 24.35
N PRO A 50 -4.10 -0.75 23.77
CA PRO A 50 -4.57 0.05 22.65
C PRO A 50 -4.94 1.46 23.12
N VAL A 51 -4.55 2.48 22.34
CA VAL A 51 -4.91 3.89 22.57
C VAL A 51 -5.78 4.37 21.42
N ILE A 52 -7.04 4.71 21.70
CA ILE A 52 -7.98 5.25 20.71
C ILE A 52 -8.45 6.62 21.18
N GLN A 53 -8.33 7.62 20.31
CA GLN A 53 -8.68 9.01 20.61
C GLN A 53 -9.45 9.63 19.45
N VAL A 54 -10.62 10.19 19.74
CA VAL A 54 -11.42 10.94 18.76
C VAL A 54 -11.03 12.41 18.84
N LEU A 55 -10.17 12.85 17.93
CA LEU A 55 -9.69 14.21 17.84
C LEU A 55 -10.76 15.14 17.27
N LEU A 56 -11.45 14.71 16.21
CA LEU A 56 -12.56 15.44 15.59
C LEU A 56 -13.76 14.50 15.39
N GLU A 57 -14.96 15.00 15.64
CA GLU A 57 -16.23 14.32 15.39
C GLU A 57 -17.17 15.21 14.56
N ARG A 58 -17.62 14.67 13.42
CA ARG A 58 -18.54 15.32 12.50
C ARG A 58 -19.86 15.65 13.19
N GLY A 59 -20.34 16.87 12.97
CA GLY A 59 -21.56 17.40 13.60
C GLY A 59 -21.37 17.84 15.05
N LYS A 60 -20.17 17.67 15.63
CA LYS A 60 -19.79 18.21 16.94
C LYS A 60 -18.71 19.28 16.82
N ASP A 61 -17.67 18.99 16.07
CA ASP A 61 -16.55 19.90 15.85
C ASP A 61 -16.73 20.62 14.50
N LYS A 62 -16.54 21.95 14.52
CA LYS A 62 -16.79 22.85 13.38
C LYS A 62 -15.58 23.72 13.10
N ASP A 63 -15.41 24.12 11.85
CA ASP A 63 -14.43 25.12 11.47
C ASP A 63 -14.87 26.53 11.89
N ILE A 64 -13.99 27.52 11.66
CA ILE A 64 -14.27 28.94 11.99
C ILE A 64 -15.45 29.55 11.21
N THR A 65 -15.87 28.89 10.12
CA THR A 65 -17.02 29.29 9.30
C THR A 65 -18.30 28.55 9.69
N GLY A 66 -18.23 27.62 10.64
CA GLY A 66 -19.35 26.82 11.14
C GLY A 66 -19.63 25.52 10.39
N HIS A 67 -18.80 25.16 9.40
CA HIS A 67 -18.91 23.89 8.69
C HIS A 67 -18.38 22.73 9.54
N ASP A 68 -19.00 21.55 9.42
CA ASP A 68 -18.57 20.38 10.17
C ASP A 68 -17.19 19.90 9.71
N MET A 69 -16.32 19.61 10.68
CA MET A 69 -15.05 18.94 10.43
C MET A 69 -15.27 17.43 10.23
N PRO A 70 -14.47 16.75 9.39
CA PRO A 70 -14.54 15.29 9.26
C PRO A 70 -14.11 14.60 10.56
N ASN A 71 -14.56 13.36 10.75
CA ASN A 71 -14.08 12.52 11.84
C ASN A 71 -12.56 12.32 11.72
N LEU A 72 -11.82 12.57 12.80
CA LEU A 72 -10.40 12.26 12.90
C LEU A 72 -10.17 11.42 14.15
N VAL A 73 -9.71 10.19 13.95
CA VAL A 73 -9.49 9.23 15.03
C VAL A 73 -8.04 8.76 14.99
N TYR A 74 -7.34 8.97 16.09
CA TYR A 74 -6.01 8.42 16.32
C TYR A 74 -6.14 7.02 16.93
N ILE A 75 -5.38 6.05 16.40
CA ILE A 75 -5.39 4.66 16.84
C ILE A 75 -3.95 4.17 16.97
N SER A 76 -3.58 3.76 18.18
CA SER A 76 -2.44 2.90 18.45
C SER A 76 -2.97 1.54 18.87
N ARG A 77 -2.66 0.49 18.10
CA ARG A 77 -3.10 -0.88 18.41
C ARG A 77 -2.42 -1.43 19.66
N GLU A 78 -3.02 -2.42 20.30
CA GLU A 78 -2.34 -3.13 21.38
C GLU A 78 -1.09 -3.86 20.86
N LYS A 79 -0.02 -3.85 21.65
CA LYS A 79 1.16 -4.71 21.44
C LYS A 79 1.52 -5.41 22.74
N ARG A 80 1.90 -6.68 22.62
CA ARG A 80 2.41 -7.52 23.70
C ARG A 80 3.63 -8.29 23.17
N MET A 81 4.60 -8.54 24.04
CA MET A 81 5.86 -9.20 23.65
C MET A 81 5.67 -10.65 23.19
N ASP A 82 4.60 -11.30 23.64
CA ASP A 82 4.27 -12.70 23.33
C ASP A 82 3.36 -12.86 22.09
N SER A 83 2.94 -11.74 21.47
CA SER A 83 1.94 -11.72 20.41
C SER A 83 2.53 -11.17 19.11
N PRO A 84 2.47 -11.91 17.99
CA PRO A 84 2.95 -11.40 16.71
C PRO A 84 2.07 -10.23 16.26
N HIS A 85 2.70 -9.14 15.82
CA HIS A 85 1.98 -7.93 15.43
C HIS A 85 1.88 -7.75 13.90
N HIS A 86 2.50 -8.59 13.08
CA HIS A 86 2.33 -8.60 11.61
C HIS A 86 2.55 -7.23 10.92
N PHE A 87 3.52 -6.45 11.39
CA PHE A 87 3.95 -5.16 10.79
C PHE A 87 2.78 -4.29 10.28
N LYS A 88 2.81 -3.85 9.01
CA LYS A 88 1.80 -2.98 8.39
C LYS A 88 0.45 -3.68 8.21
N ALA A 89 0.44 -4.93 7.76
CA ALA A 89 -0.78 -5.72 7.59
C ALA A 89 -1.64 -5.77 8.87
N GLY A 90 -1.01 -6.04 10.02
CA GLY A 90 -1.73 -6.07 11.30
C GLY A 90 -2.25 -4.71 11.74
N ALA A 91 -1.57 -3.61 11.38
CA ALA A 91 -2.02 -2.27 11.69
C ALA A 91 -3.26 -1.93 10.85
N LEU A 92 -3.21 -2.24 9.55
CA LEU A 92 -4.34 -2.08 8.64
C LEU A 92 -5.54 -2.92 9.09
N ASN A 93 -5.34 -4.16 9.55
CA ASN A 93 -6.42 -5.00 10.06
C ASN A 93 -7.08 -4.43 11.33
N VAL A 94 -6.31 -3.87 12.26
CA VAL A 94 -6.88 -3.17 13.42
C VAL A 94 -7.68 -1.95 12.97
N LEU A 95 -7.14 -1.14 12.03
CA LEU A 95 -7.86 0.00 11.47
C LEU A 95 -9.18 -0.42 10.80
N LEU A 96 -9.19 -1.52 10.05
CA LEU A 96 -10.40 -2.07 9.43
C LEU A 96 -11.48 -2.36 10.46
N ARG A 97 -11.12 -3.04 11.56
CA ARG A 97 -12.05 -3.42 12.63
C ARG A 97 -12.57 -2.24 13.43
N VAL A 98 -11.67 -1.37 13.88
CA VAL A 98 -12.05 -0.16 14.64
C VAL A 98 -12.95 0.74 13.78
N SER A 99 -12.59 0.93 12.51
CA SER A 99 -13.40 1.69 11.57
C SER A 99 -14.80 1.09 11.38
N ALA A 100 -14.93 -0.24 11.33
CA ALA A 100 -16.21 -0.93 11.22
C ALA A 100 -17.12 -0.66 12.44
N THR A 101 -16.53 -0.55 13.64
CA THR A 101 -17.26 -0.21 14.86
C THR A 101 -17.69 1.25 14.91
N MET A 102 -16.82 2.18 14.49
CA MET A 102 -17.05 3.61 14.68
C MET A 102 -17.87 4.26 13.56
N THR A 103 -17.61 3.89 12.30
CA THR A 103 -18.19 4.60 11.14
C THR A 103 -18.74 3.67 10.06
N ASN A 104 -18.24 2.43 10.01
CA ASN A 104 -18.62 1.39 9.05
C ASN A 104 -18.63 1.85 7.57
N ALA A 105 -17.70 2.74 7.20
CA ALA A 105 -17.66 3.29 5.83
C ALA A 105 -17.47 2.18 4.79
N PRO A 106 -18.28 2.13 3.70
CA PRO A 106 -18.26 1.02 2.74
C PRO A 106 -17.04 1.03 1.81
N VAL A 107 -16.30 2.14 1.75
CA VAL A 107 -15.10 2.32 0.95
C VAL A 107 -13.93 2.68 1.86
N ILE A 108 -12.76 2.10 1.59
CA ILE A 108 -11.56 2.24 2.41
C ILE A 108 -10.40 2.64 1.50
N LEU A 109 -9.74 3.73 1.84
CA LEU A 109 -8.51 4.16 1.18
C LEU A 109 -7.30 3.70 2.01
N THR A 110 -6.32 3.07 1.37
CA THR A 110 -4.97 2.94 1.94
C THR A 110 -4.07 4.05 1.42
N LEU A 111 -3.39 4.73 2.33
CA LEU A 111 -2.45 5.81 2.01
C LEU A 111 -1.28 5.73 2.98
N ASP A 112 -0.06 5.70 2.44
CA ASP A 112 1.17 5.72 3.23
C ASP A 112 1.51 7.11 3.77
N GLY A 113 2.32 7.17 4.83
CA GLY A 113 2.64 8.41 5.54
C GLY A 113 3.51 9.40 4.77
N ASP A 114 4.16 8.94 3.71
CA ASP A 114 4.95 9.71 2.75
C ASP A 114 4.16 10.12 1.50
N MET A 115 2.87 9.74 1.42
CA MET A 115 1.97 10.03 0.32
C MET A 115 0.85 10.99 0.76
N TYR A 116 0.47 11.93 -0.09
CA TYR A 116 -0.64 12.85 0.16
C TYR A 116 -1.59 12.95 -1.03
N SER A 117 -2.84 13.34 -0.75
CA SER A 117 -3.87 13.60 -1.76
C SER A 117 -3.55 14.88 -2.54
N ASN A 118 -3.44 14.76 -3.85
CA ASN A 118 -3.14 15.88 -4.74
C ASN A 118 -4.37 16.30 -5.59
N ASP A 119 -5.18 15.37 -6.10
CA ASP A 119 -6.41 15.73 -6.84
C ASP A 119 -7.64 15.65 -5.91
N PRO A 120 -8.28 16.78 -5.53
CA PRO A 120 -9.47 16.76 -4.68
C PRO A 120 -10.68 16.07 -5.33
N GLN A 121 -10.65 15.83 -6.65
CA GLN A 121 -11.70 15.09 -7.37
C GLN A 121 -11.55 13.57 -7.26
N THR A 122 -10.45 13.08 -6.66
CA THR A 122 -10.15 11.64 -6.56
C THR A 122 -11.30 10.83 -5.93
N PRO A 123 -11.90 11.24 -4.79
CA PRO A 123 -13.01 10.50 -4.21
C PRO A 123 -14.23 10.41 -5.15
N LEU A 124 -14.55 11.49 -5.87
CA LEU A 124 -15.66 11.50 -6.83
C LEU A 124 -15.41 10.52 -8.00
N ARG A 125 -14.18 10.52 -8.55
CA ARG A 125 -13.79 9.57 -9.61
C ARG A 125 -13.94 8.12 -9.17
N VAL A 126 -13.54 7.80 -7.93
CA VAL A 126 -13.68 6.47 -7.36
C VAL A 126 -15.15 6.06 -7.26
N LEU A 127 -16.00 6.97 -6.81
CA LEU A 127 -17.44 6.70 -6.70
C LEU A 127 -18.08 6.40 -8.05
N CYS A 128 -17.59 7.00 -9.16
CA CYS A 128 -18.04 6.63 -10.50
C CYS A 128 -17.83 5.13 -10.79
N TYR A 129 -16.70 4.54 -10.41
CA TYR A 129 -16.49 3.10 -10.59
C TYR A 129 -17.25 2.24 -9.58
N LEU A 130 -17.28 2.66 -8.31
CA LEU A 130 -17.81 1.81 -7.25
C LEU A 130 -19.34 1.82 -7.17
N LEU A 131 -20.01 2.90 -7.61
CA LEU A 131 -21.46 3.06 -7.55
C LEU A 131 -22.17 2.83 -8.88
N ASP A 132 -21.44 2.74 -10.00
CA ASP A 132 -22.05 2.47 -11.30
C ASP A 132 -22.58 1.02 -11.35
N PRO A 133 -23.91 0.82 -11.55
CA PRO A 133 -24.52 -0.50 -11.61
C PRO A 133 -24.06 -1.36 -12.80
N SER A 134 -23.49 -0.75 -13.84
CA SER A 134 -22.95 -1.46 -15.00
C SER A 134 -21.57 -2.05 -14.75
N MET A 135 -20.89 -1.62 -13.69
CA MET A 135 -19.58 -2.13 -13.31
C MET A 135 -19.67 -3.54 -12.75
N ASP A 136 -18.62 -4.34 -12.98
CA ASP A 136 -18.56 -5.72 -12.48
C ASP A 136 -18.83 -5.75 -10.96
N PRO A 137 -19.80 -6.55 -10.48
CA PRO A 137 -20.08 -6.65 -9.04
C PRO A 137 -18.89 -7.21 -8.24
N LYS A 138 -17.96 -7.90 -8.92
CA LYS A 138 -16.69 -8.39 -8.40
C LYS A 138 -15.58 -7.34 -8.44
N LEU A 139 -15.83 -6.11 -8.89
CA LEU A 139 -14.88 -5.00 -8.68
C LEU A 139 -14.69 -4.81 -7.17
N GLY A 140 -13.49 -5.15 -6.72
CA GLY A 140 -13.08 -5.09 -5.33
C GLY A 140 -12.41 -3.77 -4.97
N TYR A 141 -11.56 -3.23 -5.85
CA TYR A 141 -10.87 -1.97 -5.60
C TYR A 141 -10.41 -1.23 -6.86
N VAL A 142 -10.17 0.07 -6.70
CA VAL A 142 -9.57 0.94 -7.71
C VAL A 142 -8.18 1.37 -7.23
N GLN A 143 -7.16 1.11 -8.02
CA GLN A 143 -5.77 1.47 -7.76
C GLN A 143 -5.40 2.72 -8.56
N PHE A 144 -4.78 3.69 -7.90
CA PHE A 144 -4.14 4.83 -8.56
C PHE A 144 -2.61 4.61 -8.63
N PRO A 145 -1.94 5.01 -9.71
CA PRO A 145 -0.48 4.96 -9.78
C PRO A 145 0.17 5.77 -8.64
N GLN A 146 1.26 5.27 -8.08
CA GLN A 146 2.12 6.07 -7.21
C GLN A 146 2.99 6.98 -8.09
N ILE A 147 3.04 8.25 -7.72
CA ILE A 147 3.80 9.28 -8.43
C ILE A 147 4.59 10.06 -7.38
N PHE A 148 5.89 10.16 -7.59
CA PHE A 148 6.78 10.85 -6.67
C PHE A 148 7.15 12.24 -7.21
N HIS A 149 7.36 13.19 -6.29
CA HIS A 149 7.82 14.53 -6.63
C HIS A 149 9.21 14.79 -6.05
N GLY A 150 9.90 15.80 -6.57
CA GLY A 150 11.24 16.17 -6.09
C GLY A 150 12.37 15.28 -6.62
N ILE A 151 12.06 14.37 -7.55
CA ILE A 151 13.06 13.58 -8.26
C ILE A 151 13.87 14.51 -9.18
N ASN A 152 15.20 14.34 -9.15
CA ASN A 152 16.10 15.14 -9.95
C ASN A 152 16.04 14.71 -11.43
N LYS A 153 16.44 15.59 -12.36
CA LYS A 153 16.37 15.31 -13.81
C LYS A 153 17.16 14.08 -14.26
N SER A 154 18.21 13.69 -13.52
CA SER A 154 19.05 12.55 -13.88
C SER A 154 18.48 11.22 -13.40
N ASP A 155 17.62 11.24 -12.38
CA ASP A 155 17.00 10.10 -11.71
C ASP A 155 17.91 8.86 -11.64
N ILE A 156 19.13 9.04 -11.11
CA ILE A 156 20.16 7.99 -11.12
C ILE A 156 19.82 6.74 -10.30
N TYR A 157 18.76 6.81 -9.49
CA TYR A 157 18.26 5.68 -8.70
C TYR A 157 16.99 5.04 -9.29
N ASP A 158 16.46 5.59 -10.40
CA ASP A 158 15.20 5.16 -11.02
C ASP A 158 14.02 5.17 -10.02
N ASP A 159 13.97 6.21 -9.20
CA ASP A 159 12.99 6.34 -8.12
C ASP A 159 11.57 6.63 -8.64
N GLU A 160 11.43 7.08 -9.90
CA GLU A 160 10.11 7.25 -10.51
C GLU A 160 9.39 5.91 -10.71
N LEU A 161 10.15 4.81 -10.85
CA LEU A 161 9.65 3.45 -11.02
C LEU A 161 8.54 3.37 -12.08
N ARG A 162 8.70 4.12 -13.19
CA ARG A 162 7.65 4.32 -14.22
C ARG A 162 7.14 3.02 -14.79
N HIS A 163 8.04 2.07 -15.01
CA HIS A 163 7.68 0.76 -15.54
C HIS A 163 6.68 0.06 -14.61
N VAL A 164 6.94 0.02 -13.30
CA VAL A 164 6.06 -0.59 -12.30
C VAL A 164 4.72 0.14 -12.21
N TYR A 165 4.75 1.46 -11.95
CA TYR A 165 3.52 2.19 -11.61
C TYR A 165 2.69 2.66 -12.80
N GLN A 166 3.30 2.83 -13.98
CA GLN A 166 2.60 3.40 -15.15
C GLN A 166 2.36 2.39 -16.26
N VAL A 167 3.36 1.58 -16.60
CA VAL A 167 3.26 0.63 -17.72
C VAL A 167 2.55 -0.63 -17.24
N GLN A 168 3.09 -1.28 -16.21
CA GLN A 168 2.62 -2.61 -15.84
C GLN A 168 1.24 -2.62 -15.17
N LEU A 169 0.93 -1.66 -14.28
CA LEU A 169 -0.42 -1.53 -13.72
C LEU A 169 -1.48 -1.36 -14.82
N SER A 170 -1.16 -0.59 -15.86
CA SER A 170 -2.05 -0.41 -17.02
C SER A 170 -2.15 -1.68 -17.86
N GLY A 171 -1.05 -2.41 -18.05
CA GLY A 171 -1.06 -3.69 -18.77
C GLY A 171 -1.92 -4.76 -18.08
N MET A 172 -1.92 -4.81 -16.75
CA MET A 172 -2.74 -5.75 -15.98
C MET A 172 -4.24 -5.38 -15.96
N ASP A 173 -4.59 -4.14 -16.26
CA ASP A 173 -5.97 -3.64 -16.22
C ASP A 173 -6.88 -4.35 -17.24
N GLY A 174 -6.31 -4.76 -18.38
CA GLY A 174 -7.01 -5.56 -19.39
C GLY A 174 -7.29 -7.02 -18.99
N LEU A 175 -6.81 -7.46 -17.82
CA LEU A 175 -6.98 -8.83 -17.31
C LEU A 175 -8.00 -8.87 -16.15
N ALA A 176 -7.56 -9.26 -14.96
CA ALA A 176 -8.35 -9.20 -13.72
C ALA A 176 -8.15 -7.87 -12.95
N GLY A 177 -7.32 -6.98 -13.46
CA GLY A 177 -6.97 -5.70 -12.83
C GLY A 177 -5.53 -5.67 -12.27
N PRO A 178 -5.01 -4.47 -11.96
CA PRO A 178 -3.69 -4.28 -11.37
C PRO A 178 -3.60 -4.86 -9.95
N GLN A 179 -2.39 -5.18 -9.49
CA GLN A 179 -2.12 -5.44 -8.08
C GLN A 179 -2.26 -4.18 -7.21
N HIS A 180 -2.43 -4.36 -5.91
CA HIS A 180 -2.29 -3.28 -4.94
C HIS A 180 -0.81 -3.06 -4.62
N VAL A 181 -0.38 -1.80 -4.65
CA VAL A 181 1.03 -1.43 -4.47
C VAL A 181 1.29 -0.69 -3.15
N GLY A 182 0.40 -0.82 -2.17
CA GLY A 182 0.61 -0.38 -0.79
C GLY A 182 -0.03 0.96 -0.41
N SER A 183 -0.28 1.82 -1.42
CA SER A 183 -0.88 3.16 -1.25
C SER A 183 -1.75 3.52 -2.46
N GLY A 184 -2.70 4.44 -2.30
CA GLY A 184 -3.59 4.92 -3.36
C GLY A 184 -4.64 3.89 -3.81
N GLY A 185 -4.95 2.88 -2.98
CA GLY A 185 -5.96 1.86 -3.27
C GLY A 185 -7.28 2.15 -2.57
N PHE A 186 -8.37 2.27 -3.33
CA PHE A 186 -9.74 2.39 -2.79
C PHE A 186 -10.48 1.06 -2.87
N PHE A 187 -10.68 0.43 -1.72
CA PHE A 187 -11.29 -0.88 -1.58
C PHE A 187 -12.75 -0.80 -1.16
N ARG A 188 -13.60 -1.66 -1.74
CA ARG A 188 -14.91 -1.97 -1.15
C ARG A 188 -14.67 -2.76 0.13
N ARG A 189 -15.17 -2.27 1.27
CA ARG A 189 -15.00 -2.90 2.59
C ARG A 189 -15.29 -4.40 2.57
N LYS A 190 -16.37 -4.81 1.89
CA LYS A 190 -16.86 -6.20 1.84
C LYS A 190 -15.81 -7.23 1.41
N ILE A 191 -14.81 -6.84 0.61
CA ILE A 191 -13.81 -7.79 0.11
C ILE A 191 -12.93 -8.32 1.25
N PHE A 192 -12.76 -7.54 2.32
CA PHE A 192 -11.96 -7.95 3.47
C PHE A 192 -12.68 -8.96 4.37
N PHE A 193 -13.94 -9.31 4.10
CA PHE A 193 -14.75 -10.17 4.96
C PHE A 193 -15.08 -11.55 4.34
N GLY A 194 -14.41 -11.95 3.25
CA GLY A 194 -14.37 -13.38 2.85
C GLY A 194 -15.46 -13.87 1.88
N GLY A 195 -16.03 -13.00 1.04
CA GLY A 195 -16.70 -13.40 -0.21
C GLY A 195 -18.06 -14.11 -0.13
N SER A 196 -18.53 -14.54 1.05
CA SER A 196 -19.88 -15.05 1.26
C SER A 196 -20.80 -13.99 1.87
N SER A 197 -22.10 -14.09 1.60
CA SER A 197 -23.23 -13.24 2.03
C SER A 197 -23.38 -13.00 3.55
N GLU A 198 -22.40 -13.43 4.33
CA GLU A 198 -22.24 -13.08 5.74
C GLU A 198 -21.19 -11.97 5.83
N THR A 199 -21.53 -10.77 5.32
CA THR A 199 -21.16 -9.62 6.15
C THR A 199 -21.73 -9.93 7.51
N PRO A 200 -20.96 -9.88 8.61
CA PRO A 200 -21.58 -9.81 9.91
C PRO A 200 -22.41 -8.53 9.86
N GLU A 201 -23.69 -8.65 9.53
CA GLU A 201 -24.73 -7.78 10.04
C GLU A 201 -24.78 -8.04 11.55
N MET A 202 -23.65 -7.81 12.24
CA MET A 202 -23.72 -7.37 13.61
C MET A 202 -24.62 -6.13 13.59
N ASN A 203 -25.29 -5.83 14.69
CA ASN A 203 -26.15 -4.67 14.89
C ASN A 203 -25.42 -3.30 14.74
N GLN A 204 -24.52 -3.15 13.77
CA GLN A 204 -23.67 -2.02 13.44
C GLN A 204 -24.47 -0.84 12.93
N ASP A 205 -25.64 -1.04 12.30
CA ASP A 205 -26.51 0.06 11.89
C ASP A 205 -27.11 0.83 13.08
N GLN A 206 -27.29 0.18 14.23
CA GLN A 206 -27.66 0.88 15.46
C GLN A 206 -26.46 1.55 16.14
N LEU A 207 -25.27 0.93 16.06
CA LEU A 207 -24.06 1.44 16.69
C LEU A 207 -23.49 2.66 15.96
N THR A 208 -23.54 2.67 14.62
CA THR A 208 -23.09 3.78 13.75
C THR A 208 -23.91 5.05 13.90
N ARG A 209 -25.14 4.96 14.44
CA ARG A 209 -25.97 6.13 14.79
C ARG A 209 -25.54 6.80 16.09
N LYS A 210 -24.79 6.09 16.94
CA LYS A 210 -24.29 6.65 18.20
C LYS A 210 -23.06 7.51 17.91
N SER A 211 -22.84 8.50 18.77
CA SER A 211 -21.61 9.30 18.74
C SER A 211 -20.38 8.37 18.86
N ILE A 212 -19.35 8.64 18.06
CA ILE A 212 -18.11 7.89 18.10
C ILE A 212 -17.31 8.13 19.38
N ARG A 213 -17.66 9.19 20.13
CA ARG A 213 -17.16 9.49 21.48
C ARG A 213 -17.93 8.79 22.59
N SER A 214 -19.02 8.08 22.28
CA SER A 214 -19.80 7.38 23.31
C SER A 214 -18.99 6.27 23.97
N LYS A 215 -19.18 6.08 25.28
CA LYS A 215 -18.47 5.06 26.07
C LYS A 215 -18.62 3.65 25.48
N GLU A 216 -19.81 3.35 24.96
CA GLU A 216 -20.13 2.06 24.35
C GLU A 216 -19.34 1.81 23.06
N VAL A 217 -19.32 2.79 22.15
CA VAL A 217 -18.55 2.69 20.89
C VAL A 217 -17.06 2.59 21.17
N LEU A 218 -16.54 3.41 22.10
CA LEU A 218 -15.13 3.37 22.48
C LEU A 218 -14.75 2.04 23.15
N ALA A 219 -15.60 1.48 24.02
CA ALA A 219 -15.33 0.19 24.65
C ALA A 219 -15.20 -0.94 23.62
N ILE A 220 -16.10 -0.98 22.62
CA ILE A 220 -16.03 -1.96 21.53
C ILE A 220 -14.80 -1.70 20.66
N ALA A 221 -14.49 -0.43 20.34
CA ALA A 221 -13.33 -0.06 19.56
C ALA A 221 -12.02 -0.53 20.23
N HIS A 222 -11.89 -0.34 21.55
CA HIS A 222 -10.75 -0.84 22.31
C HIS A 222 -10.67 -2.36 22.32
N HIS A 223 -11.81 -3.05 22.46
CA HIS A 223 -11.86 -4.52 22.41
C HIS A 223 -11.39 -5.08 21.06
N VAL A 224 -11.87 -4.53 19.94
CA VAL A 224 -11.48 -5.01 18.60
C VAL A 224 -10.05 -4.60 18.19
N ALA A 225 -9.45 -3.65 18.90
CA ALA A 225 -8.05 -3.24 18.72
C ALA A 225 -7.05 -4.09 19.53
N GLY A 226 -7.54 -5.04 20.33
CA GLY A 226 -6.71 -5.91 21.15
C GLY A 226 -5.87 -6.88 20.33
N CYS A 227 -4.70 -7.24 20.86
CA CYS A 227 -3.73 -8.10 20.14
C CYS A 227 -4.20 -9.56 20.03
N ASN A 228 -5.03 -10.01 20.97
CA ASN A 228 -5.61 -11.35 21.00
C ASN A 228 -6.93 -11.48 20.22
N PHE A 229 -7.47 -10.38 19.69
CA PHE A 229 -8.75 -10.38 18.98
C PHE A 229 -8.77 -11.34 17.78
N GLU A 230 -7.61 -11.51 17.15
CA GLU A 230 -7.47 -12.34 15.95
C GLU A 230 -7.25 -13.83 16.26
N ASN A 231 -7.06 -14.19 17.53
CA ASN A 231 -6.82 -15.57 17.94
C ASN A 231 -8.00 -16.46 17.56
N GLN A 232 -7.71 -17.58 16.89
CA GLN A 232 -8.71 -18.55 16.41
C GLN A 232 -9.73 -17.96 15.41
N THR A 233 -9.43 -16.81 14.81
CA THR A 233 -10.25 -16.21 13.75
C THR A 233 -9.62 -16.42 12.36
N LYS A 234 -10.32 -15.95 11.33
CA LYS A 234 -9.84 -15.94 9.94
C LYS A 234 -9.09 -14.65 9.55
N TRP A 235 -8.89 -13.71 10.47
CA TRP A 235 -8.13 -12.49 10.21
C TRP A 235 -6.69 -12.80 9.80
N GLY A 236 -6.16 -12.04 8.84
CA GLY A 236 -4.82 -12.25 8.29
C GLY A 236 -4.71 -13.43 7.32
N THR A 237 -5.63 -14.40 7.34
CA THR A 237 -5.55 -15.59 6.48
C THR A 237 -6.61 -15.60 5.38
N LYS A 238 -7.88 -15.35 5.74
CA LYS A 238 -9.03 -15.27 4.80
C LYS A 238 -9.84 -13.97 4.95
N MET A 239 -9.61 -13.20 6.00
CA MET A 239 -10.18 -11.87 6.21
C MET A 239 -9.08 -10.81 6.39
N GLY A 240 -9.40 -9.57 6.04
CA GLY A 240 -8.47 -8.45 6.11
C GLY A 240 -7.31 -8.52 5.11
N PHE A 241 -6.32 -7.67 5.34
CA PHE A 241 -5.00 -7.75 4.73
C PHE A 241 -4.32 -9.05 5.14
N ARG A 242 -3.70 -9.73 4.18
CA ARG A 242 -3.15 -11.07 4.30
C ARG A 242 -1.77 -11.03 4.96
N TYR A 243 -1.53 -11.91 5.92
CA TYR A 243 -0.24 -12.10 6.59
C TYR A 243 0.63 -13.10 5.85
N GLY A 244 1.93 -13.08 6.16
CA GLY A 244 2.88 -14.09 5.67
C GLY A 244 3.83 -13.61 4.58
N SER A 245 3.83 -12.31 4.25
CA SER A 245 4.84 -11.70 3.39
C SER A 245 5.16 -10.27 3.84
N LEU A 246 6.40 -9.84 3.65
CA LEU A 246 6.81 -8.43 3.79
C LEU A 246 6.24 -7.49 2.72
N VAL A 247 5.68 -8.05 1.63
CA VAL A 247 4.90 -7.30 0.61
C VAL A 247 3.43 -7.65 0.76
N GLU A 248 2.84 -7.23 1.90
CA GLU A 248 1.45 -7.58 2.23
C GLU A 248 0.45 -7.02 1.21
N ASP A 249 0.81 -5.94 0.54
CA ASP A 249 0.02 -5.26 -0.48
C ASP A 249 -0.19 -6.14 -1.72
N LEU A 250 0.91 -6.59 -2.33
CA LEU A 250 0.91 -7.53 -3.44
C LEU A 250 0.28 -8.85 -2.99
N HIS A 251 0.67 -9.36 -1.83
CA HIS A 251 0.14 -10.63 -1.34
C HIS A 251 -1.38 -10.59 -1.10
N THR A 252 -1.89 -9.50 -0.51
CA THR A 252 -3.33 -9.32 -0.29
C THR A 252 -4.09 -9.21 -1.60
N SER A 253 -3.62 -8.36 -2.51
CA SER A 253 -4.30 -8.18 -3.81
C SER A 253 -4.30 -9.45 -4.65
N TYR A 254 -3.19 -10.19 -4.66
CA TYR A 254 -3.10 -11.50 -5.29
C TYR A 254 -4.12 -12.49 -4.73
N GLN A 255 -4.20 -12.64 -3.40
CA GLN A 255 -5.18 -13.53 -2.76
C GLN A 255 -6.63 -13.12 -3.08
N LEU A 256 -6.93 -11.82 -3.05
CA LEU A 256 -8.25 -11.30 -3.41
C LEU A 256 -8.60 -11.65 -4.86
N GLN A 257 -7.66 -11.55 -5.79
CA GLN A 257 -7.89 -11.94 -7.18
C GLN A 257 -8.06 -13.46 -7.34
N CYS A 258 -7.33 -14.28 -6.57
CA CYS A 258 -7.58 -15.73 -6.53
C CYS A 258 -8.96 -16.09 -5.96
N GLU A 259 -9.52 -15.23 -5.11
CA GLU A 259 -10.88 -15.35 -4.59
C GLU A 259 -11.93 -14.81 -5.59
N GLY A 260 -11.49 -14.32 -6.75
CA GLY A 260 -12.32 -13.88 -7.86
C GLY A 260 -12.65 -12.39 -7.87
N TRP A 261 -12.12 -11.60 -6.93
CA TRP A 261 -12.24 -10.14 -6.98
C TRP A 261 -11.42 -9.57 -8.14
N LYS A 262 -11.86 -8.44 -8.67
CA LYS A 262 -11.18 -7.68 -9.72
C LYS A 262 -10.75 -6.32 -9.22
N SER A 263 -9.83 -5.70 -9.94
CA SER A 263 -9.39 -4.33 -9.71
C SER A 263 -9.39 -3.52 -10.98
N ILE A 264 -9.28 -2.20 -10.84
CA ILE A 264 -9.12 -1.27 -11.97
C ILE A 264 -7.96 -0.32 -11.70
N ASN A 265 -7.18 0.00 -12.73
CA ASN A 265 -6.21 1.09 -12.71
C ASN A 265 -6.87 2.41 -13.13
N CYS A 266 -6.85 3.43 -12.27
CA CYS A 266 -7.33 4.76 -12.61
C CYS A 266 -6.16 5.74 -12.72
N LYS A 267 -5.84 6.18 -13.95
CA LYS A 267 -4.77 7.15 -14.23
C LYS A 267 -5.34 8.51 -14.69
N PRO A 268 -5.79 9.38 -13.77
CA PRO A 268 -6.22 10.73 -14.11
C PRO A 268 -5.05 11.59 -14.64
N LYS A 269 -5.36 12.61 -15.45
CA LYS A 269 -4.35 13.55 -15.98
C LYS A 269 -3.58 14.28 -14.86
N ARG A 270 -4.29 14.70 -13.82
CA ARG A 270 -3.68 15.20 -12.58
C ARG A 270 -3.40 14.01 -11.69
N PRO A 271 -2.15 13.80 -11.22
CA PRO A 271 -1.84 12.76 -10.23
C PRO A 271 -2.81 12.80 -9.06
N ALA A 272 -3.46 11.68 -8.76
CA ALA A 272 -4.40 11.59 -7.63
C ALA A 272 -3.68 11.76 -6.29
N PHE A 273 -2.54 11.09 -6.16
CA PHE A 273 -1.67 11.12 -5.01
C PHE A 273 -0.25 11.46 -5.45
N LEU A 274 0.50 12.11 -4.55
CA LEU A 274 1.91 12.43 -4.71
C LEU A 274 2.66 11.99 -3.46
N GLY A 275 3.88 11.50 -3.60
CA GLY A 275 4.74 11.16 -2.47
C GLY A 275 6.18 11.56 -2.63
N ASN A 276 6.94 11.30 -1.57
CA ASN A 276 8.39 11.48 -1.57
C ASN A 276 9.09 10.15 -1.88
N SER A 277 10.07 10.17 -2.77
CA SER A 277 10.93 9.01 -3.01
C SER A 277 12.07 8.94 -1.98
N PRO A 278 12.74 7.78 -1.84
CA PRO A 278 14.02 7.71 -1.13
C PRO A 278 15.00 8.77 -1.62
N LEU A 279 15.77 9.38 -0.72
CA LEU A 279 16.71 10.46 -1.07
C LEU A 279 18.14 9.95 -1.27
N ASN A 280 18.42 8.72 -0.86
CA ASN A 280 19.77 8.15 -0.89
C ASN A 280 19.74 6.66 -1.23
N LEU A 281 20.87 6.19 -1.76
CA LEU A 281 21.03 4.81 -2.20
C LEU A 281 20.81 3.78 -1.08
N HIS A 282 21.17 4.10 0.17
CA HIS A 282 21.01 3.15 1.28
C HIS A 282 19.54 2.83 1.54
N ASP A 283 18.68 3.86 1.54
CA ASP A 283 17.24 3.69 1.70
C ASP A 283 16.62 2.94 0.52
N SER A 284 17.01 3.26 -0.72
CA SER A 284 16.56 2.54 -1.91
C SER A 284 16.96 1.06 -1.86
N LEU A 285 18.21 0.74 -1.50
CA LEU A 285 18.69 -0.65 -1.38
C LEU A 285 17.95 -1.42 -0.27
N ASN A 286 17.71 -0.79 0.88
CA ASN A 286 16.95 -1.42 1.96
C ASN A 286 15.50 -1.69 1.54
N GLN A 287 14.89 -0.79 0.76
CA GLN A 287 13.55 -0.99 0.20
C GLN A 287 13.54 -2.16 -0.81
N THR A 288 14.48 -2.18 -1.76
CA THR A 288 14.62 -3.28 -2.73
C THR A 288 14.87 -4.62 -2.03
N MET A 289 15.67 -4.66 -0.97
CA MET A 289 15.89 -5.86 -0.17
C MET A 289 14.59 -6.36 0.47
N ARG A 290 13.81 -5.48 1.10
CA ARG A 290 12.52 -5.86 1.72
C ARG A 290 11.54 -6.39 0.68
N TRP A 291 11.44 -5.73 -0.48
CA TRP A 291 10.63 -6.21 -1.59
C TRP A 291 11.09 -7.58 -2.06
N SER A 292 12.41 -7.77 -2.23
CA SER A 292 12.98 -9.04 -2.70
C SER A 292 12.64 -10.19 -1.75
N VAL A 293 12.84 -9.99 -0.44
CA VAL A 293 12.50 -10.99 0.57
C VAL A 293 10.99 -11.29 0.55
N GLY A 294 10.15 -10.26 0.55
CA GLY A 294 8.70 -10.42 0.53
C GLY A 294 8.20 -11.17 -0.70
N LEU A 295 8.72 -10.85 -1.88
CA LEU A 295 8.37 -11.51 -3.14
C LEU A 295 8.76 -12.99 -3.12
N LEU A 296 9.94 -13.32 -2.58
CA LEU A 296 10.37 -14.71 -2.39
C LEU A 296 9.45 -15.45 -1.41
N GLU A 297 8.99 -14.81 -0.32
CA GLU A 297 7.99 -15.39 0.57
C GLU A 297 6.69 -15.73 -0.20
N VAL A 298 6.25 -14.88 -1.13
CA VAL A 298 5.10 -15.17 -2.01
C VAL A 298 5.38 -16.34 -2.96
N VAL A 299 6.60 -16.45 -3.51
CA VAL A 299 6.99 -17.58 -4.36
C VAL A 299 6.91 -18.90 -3.58
N PHE A 300 7.46 -18.95 -2.38
CA PHE A 300 7.57 -20.18 -1.60
C PHE A 300 6.36 -20.48 -0.71
N CYS A 301 5.35 -19.61 -0.69
CA CYS A 301 4.12 -19.87 0.05
C CYS A 301 3.26 -20.96 -0.63
N LYS A 302 2.33 -21.53 0.15
CA LYS A 302 1.35 -22.53 -0.32
C LYS A 302 0.53 -22.05 -1.53
N HIS A 303 0.30 -20.75 -1.65
CA HIS A 303 -0.48 -20.14 -2.71
C HIS A 303 0.43 -19.56 -3.82
N ASN A 304 1.47 -20.26 -4.24
CA ASN A 304 2.39 -19.78 -5.27
C ASN A 304 1.68 -19.31 -6.57
N PRO A 305 2.08 -18.16 -7.17
CA PRO A 305 1.43 -17.61 -8.38
C PRO A 305 1.40 -18.51 -9.63
N ILE A 306 2.42 -19.35 -9.85
CA ILE A 306 2.53 -20.20 -11.04
C ILE A 306 1.50 -21.34 -11.00
N ILE A 307 1.30 -21.95 -9.84
CA ILE A 307 0.38 -23.09 -9.70
C ILE A 307 -1.01 -22.60 -9.27
N TYR A 308 -1.06 -21.84 -8.18
CA TYR A 308 -2.32 -21.40 -7.59
C TYR A 308 -2.90 -20.22 -8.37
N GLY A 309 -2.10 -19.20 -8.69
CA GLY A 309 -2.55 -18.00 -9.41
C GLY A 309 -3.10 -18.32 -10.80
N VAL A 310 -2.36 -19.11 -11.58
CA VAL A 310 -2.81 -19.58 -12.91
C VAL A 310 -4.12 -20.35 -12.84
N ARG A 311 -4.30 -21.17 -11.79
CA ARG A 311 -5.51 -21.98 -11.59
C ARG A 311 -6.73 -21.16 -11.17
N PHE A 312 -6.55 -20.18 -10.28
CA PHE A 312 -7.66 -19.50 -9.61
C PHE A 312 -7.98 -18.09 -10.13
N ILE A 313 -7.04 -17.43 -10.83
CA ILE A 313 -7.30 -16.13 -11.48
C ILE A 313 -7.55 -16.34 -12.97
N ASN A 314 -6.48 -16.65 -13.71
CA ASN A 314 -6.40 -17.11 -15.10
C ASN A 314 -4.90 -17.20 -15.46
N LEU A 315 -4.57 -17.78 -16.63
CA LEU A 315 -3.18 -17.96 -17.07
C LEU A 315 -2.39 -16.64 -17.11
N LEU A 316 -2.89 -15.62 -17.79
CA LEU A 316 -2.15 -14.37 -18.00
C LEU A 316 -1.98 -13.58 -16.69
N SER A 317 -3.03 -13.46 -15.87
CA SER A 317 -2.94 -12.80 -14.57
C SER A 317 -2.05 -13.56 -13.59
N GLY A 318 -2.17 -14.89 -13.55
CA GLY A 318 -1.30 -15.73 -12.72
C GLY A 318 0.18 -15.58 -13.08
N LEU A 319 0.49 -15.57 -14.38
CA LEU A 319 1.83 -15.28 -14.89
C LEU A 319 2.27 -13.83 -14.62
N GLY A 320 1.35 -12.87 -14.65
CA GLY A 320 1.63 -11.49 -14.26
C GLY A 320 2.08 -11.36 -12.80
N PHE A 321 1.38 -12.01 -11.85
CA PHE A 321 1.85 -12.06 -10.46
C PHE A 321 3.14 -12.88 -10.31
N ALA A 322 3.30 -13.96 -11.07
CA ALA A 322 4.53 -14.74 -11.06
C ALA A 322 5.73 -13.89 -11.54
N TYR A 323 5.54 -13.06 -12.57
CA TYR A 323 6.58 -12.14 -13.04
C TYR A 323 7.14 -11.27 -11.91
N TYR A 324 6.27 -10.66 -11.09
CA TYR A 324 6.71 -9.87 -9.93
C TYR A 324 7.33 -10.74 -8.84
N ALA A 325 6.66 -11.81 -8.45
CA ALA A 325 7.11 -12.67 -7.36
C ALA A 325 8.51 -13.25 -7.64
N PHE A 326 8.81 -13.56 -8.91
CA PHE A 326 10.09 -14.11 -9.33
C PHE A 326 11.14 -13.06 -9.71
N TRP A 327 10.82 -11.76 -9.66
CA TRP A 327 11.78 -10.69 -9.96
C TRP A 327 13.13 -10.85 -9.23
N PRO A 328 13.19 -11.23 -7.93
CA PRO A 328 14.47 -11.37 -7.22
C PRO A 328 15.37 -12.49 -7.78
N PHE A 329 14.80 -13.52 -8.42
CA PHE A 329 15.59 -14.60 -9.01
C PHE A 329 16.45 -14.15 -10.17
N TRP A 330 16.14 -13.01 -10.82
CA TRP A 330 16.97 -12.45 -11.89
C TRP A 330 18.37 -12.09 -11.41
N SER A 331 18.56 -11.85 -10.10
CA SER A 331 19.89 -11.60 -9.52
C SER A 331 20.91 -12.70 -9.84
N VAL A 332 20.48 -13.98 -9.90
CA VAL A 332 21.38 -15.12 -10.16
C VAL A 332 21.90 -15.14 -11.61
N PRO A 333 21.04 -15.24 -12.66
CA PRO A 333 21.52 -15.22 -14.04
C PRO A 333 22.20 -13.91 -14.39
N LEU A 334 21.75 -12.77 -13.85
CA LEU A 334 22.41 -11.48 -14.08
C LEU A 334 23.82 -11.45 -13.49
N THR A 335 24.02 -12.00 -12.29
CA THR A 335 25.36 -12.09 -11.68
C THR A 335 26.26 -13.00 -12.53
N ILE A 336 25.78 -14.16 -12.96
CA ILE A 336 26.54 -15.07 -13.83
C ILE A 336 26.92 -14.37 -15.14
N TYR A 337 25.95 -13.73 -15.78
CA TYR A 337 26.15 -12.99 -17.03
C TYR A 337 27.13 -11.84 -16.86
N ALA A 338 27.11 -11.13 -15.72
CA ALA A 338 28.00 -10.02 -15.42
C ALA A 338 29.48 -10.41 -15.30
N PHE A 339 29.79 -11.69 -15.02
CA PHE A 339 31.17 -12.21 -14.98
C PHE A 339 31.60 -12.95 -16.26
N LEU A 340 30.64 -13.31 -17.12
CA LEU A 340 30.90 -14.11 -18.31
C LEU A 340 31.87 -13.41 -19.30
N PRO A 341 31.72 -12.11 -19.64
CA PRO A 341 32.66 -11.39 -20.51
C PRO A 341 34.10 -11.35 -20.00
N GLN A 342 34.29 -11.15 -18.69
CA GLN A 342 35.59 -11.04 -18.04
C GLN A 342 36.29 -12.40 -18.05
N LEU A 343 35.57 -13.47 -17.74
CA LEU A 343 36.09 -14.84 -17.82
C LEU A 343 36.45 -15.23 -19.25
N ALA A 344 35.62 -14.87 -20.24
CA ALA A 344 35.92 -15.14 -21.63
C ALA A 344 37.16 -14.37 -22.12
N LEU A 345 37.29 -13.10 -21.72
CA LEU A 345 38.45 -12.27 -22.03
C LEU A 345 39.74 -12.87 -21.45
N LEU A 346 39.72 -13.29 -20.18
CA LEU A 346 40.88 -13.93 -19.52
C LEU A 346 41.29 -15.24 -20.19
N ASN A 347 40.32 -16.02 -20.65
CA ASN A 347 40.57 -17.30 -21.31
C ASN A 347 40.77 -17.20 -22.83
N SER A 348 40.75 -15.99 -23.39
CA SER A 348 40.81 -15.74 -24.85
C SER A 348 39.76 -16.53 -25.65
N THR A 349 38.56 -16.70 -25.07
CA THR A 349 37.44 -17.38 -25.71
C THR A 349 36.41 -16.37 -26.24
N SER A 350 35.78 -16.69 -27.37
CA SER A 350 34.68 -15.88 -27.91
C SER A 350 33.35 -16.35 -27.33
N ILE A 351 32.54 -15.43 -26.80
CA ILE A 351 31.16 -15.72 -26.33
C ILE A 351 30.17 -15.69 -27.50
N PHE A 352 30.45 -14.86 -28.50
CA PHE A 352 29.55 -14.63 -29.63
C PHE A 352 30.03 -15.34 -30.90
N PRO A 353 29.11 -15.76 -31.78
CA PRO A 353 29.45 -16.31 -33.08
C PRO A 353 30.09 -15.25 -33.98
N LYS A 354 30.90 -15.68 -34.96
CA LYS A 354 31.46 -14.79 -35.99
C LYS A 354 30.34 -14.28 -36.90
N VAL A 355 30.53 -13.11 -37.52
CA VAL A 355 29.55 -12.54 -38.47
C VAL A 355 29.28 -13.46 -39.68
N SER A 356 30.25 -14.30 -40.05
CA SER A 356 30.11 -15.30 -41.10
C SER A 356 29.21 -16.49 -40.71
N ASP A 357 28.94 -16.68 -39.42
CA ASP A 357 28.10 -17.75 -38.90
C ASP A 357 26.63 -17.35 -38.97
N PRO A 358 25.73 -18.18 -39.55
CA PRO A 358 24.29 -17.91 -39.58
C PRO A 358 23.68 -17.58 -38.21
N TRP A 359 24.22 -18.12 -37.10
CA TRP A 359 23.75 -17.83 -35.74
C TRP A 359 23.98 -16.37 -35.32
N PHE A 360 24.84 -15.62 -36.00
CA PHE A 360 24.99 -14.18 -35.79
C PHE A 360 23.67 -13.44 -36.00
N PHE A 361 22.89 -13.81 -37.02
CA PHE A 361 21.62 -13.14 -37.32
C PHE A 361 20.56 -13.35 -36.23
N VAL A 362 20.62 -14.47 -35.50
CA VAL A 362 19.76 -14.68 -34.32
C VAL A 362 20.09 -13.64 -33.24
N ASN A 363 21.37 -13.35 -33.00
CA ASN A 363 21.79 -12.32 -32.04
C ASN A 363 21.34 -10.92 -32.48
N VAL A 364 21.46 -10.60 -33.78
CA VAL A 364 20.97 -9.33 -34.32
C VAL A 364 19.45 -9.21 -34.13
N PHE A 365 18.68 -10.26 -34.42
CA PHE A 365 17.24 -10.27 -34.21
C PHE A 365 16.87 -10.05 -32.73
N LEU A 366 17.53 -10.76 -31.80
CA LEU A 366 17.30 -10.61 -30.36
C LEU A 366 17.66 -9.20 -29.87
N PHE A 367 18.77 -8.65 -30.34
CA PHE A 367 19.17 -7.27 -30.03
C PHE A 367 18.11 -6.27 -30.49
N LEU A 368 17.70 -6.33 -31.75
CA LEU A 368 16.67 -5.43 -32.29
C LEU A 368 15.32 -5.61 -31.58
N GLY A 369 14.97 -6.84 -31.23
CA GLY A 369 13.75 -7.14 -30.46
C GLY A 369 13.76 -6.51 -29.07
N ALA A 370 14.84 -6.70 -28.31
CA ALA A 370 14.96 -6.17 -26.95
C ALA A 370 14.94 -4.63 -26.93
N TYR A 371 15.84 -3.98 -27.67
CA TYR A 371 15.90 -2.52 -27.71
C TYR A 371 14.66 -1.89 -28.38
N GLY A 372 14.05 -2.59 -29.35
CA GLY A 372 12.80 -2.17 -29.96
C GLY A 372 11.62 -2.18 -28.99
N GLN A 373 11.54 -3.22 -28.14
CA GLN A 373 10.55 -3.29 -27.07
C GLN A 373 10.77 -2.15 -26.06
N ASP A 374 11.99 -1.98 -25.54
CA ASP A 374 12.31 -0.94 -24.55
C ASP A 374 11.98 0.46 -25.08
N TYR A 375 12.31 0.73 -26.35
CA TYR A 375 11.97 1.98 -27.01
C TYR A 375 10.45 2.19 -27.10
N LEU A 376 9.70 1.14 -27.47
CA LEU A 376 8.25 1.23 -27.54
C LEU A 376 7.62 1.51 -26.18
N GLU A 377 8.07 0.83 -25.12
CA GLU A 377 7.60 1.05 -23.75
C GLU A 377 7.94 2.47 -23.26
N PHE A 378 9.12 2.98 -23.58
CA PHE A 378 9.52 4.35 -23.28
C PHE A 378 8.59 5.37 -23.95
N ILE A 379 8.26 5.18 -25.23
CA ILE A 379 7.33 6.05 -25.96
C ILE A 379 5.91 5.98 -25.35
N LEU A 380 5.42 4.77 -25.06
CA LEU A 380 4.08 4.55 -24.50
C LEU A 380 3.92 5.08 -23.07
N SER A 381 5.00 5.11 -22.29
CA SER A 381 5.01 5.68 -20.94
C SER A 381 5.11 7.21 -20.91
N GLY A 382 5.18 7.86 -22.09
CA GLY A 382 5.26 9.32 -22.19
C GLY A 382 6.67 9.84 -21.89
N GLY A 383 7.70 9.08 -22.26
CA GLY A 383 9.11 9.47 -22.10
C GLY A 383 9.38 10.91 -22.54
N GLN A 384 9.94 11.70 -21.63
CA GLN A 384 10.48 13.04 -21.88
C GLN A 384 11.94 13.01 -21.45
N HIS A 385 12.83 13.47 -22.35
CA HIS A 385 14.28 13.58 -22.11
C HIS A 385 14.63 14.63 -21.07
#